data_AF-A0A519SJL6-F1
#
_entry.id   AF-A0A519SJL6-F1
#
_cell.length_a   1.000
_cell.length_b   1.000
_cell.length_c   1.000
_cell.angle_alpha   90.00
_cell.angle_beta   90.00
_cell.angle_gamma   90.00
#
_symmetry.space_group_name_H-M   'P 1'
#
loop_
_entity.id
_entity.type
_entity.pdbx_description
1 polymer ?
#
loop_
_entity_poly.entity_id
_entity_poly.type
_entity_poly.pdbx_seq_one_letter_code
_entity_poly.pdbx_strand_id
1 'polypeptide(L)'
;MVYFTFWLVNAQVEQRLRDQAFTNQNVKYTSGYRIRVYLGLEREQAMTVRRQIIGRYPDETDYLTFKQPVYRLYIGDYTTRLEAARGLTRVRQFVPKAELEPMQVLLNKVP
;
A
#
# COMPACT_ATOMS: atom_id res chain seq x y z
N MET A 1 -21.01 8.46 44.33
CA MET A 1 -21.72 7.84 43.18
C MET A 1 -20.93 8.16 41.92
N VAL A 2 -19.84 7.42 41.67
CA VAL A 2 -18.90 7.65 40.57
C VAL A 2 -19.04 6.48 39.59
N TYR A 3 -20.08 6.52 38.76
CA TYR A 3 -20.31 5.53 37.69
C TYR A 3 -20.90 6.22 36.44
N PHE A 4 -20.30 7.33 36.00
CA PHE A 4 -20.79 7.98 34.78
C PHE A 4 -19.72 8.47 33.81
N THR A 5 -18.44 8.36 34.14
CA THR A 5 -17.34 8.78 33.25
C THR A 5 -16.66 7.62 32.52
N PHE A 6 -17.01 6.36 32.81
CA PHE A 6 -16.46 5.19 32.11
C PHE A 6 -17.28 4.75 30.88
N TRP A 7 -18.45 5.35 30.62
CA TRP A 7 -19.34 4.96 29.49
C TRP A 7 -19.34 5.96 28.32
N LEU A 8 -18.32 6.80 28.17
CA LEU A 8 -18.26 7.76 27.04
C LEU A 8 -16.96 7.69 26.23
N VAL A 9 -15.93 7.00 26.73
CA VAL A 9 -14.67 6.83 26.00
C VAL A 9 -14.80 5.81 24.85
N ASN A 10 -15.83 4.95 24.89
CA ASN A 10 -16.02 3.90 23.89
C ASN A 10 -16.69 4.36 22.60
N ALA A 11 -17.55 5.38 22.60
CA ALA A 11 -18.39 5.69 21.44
C ALA A 11 -17.60 6.17 20.22
N GLN A 12 -16.58 7.01 20.41
CA GLN A 12 -15.76 7.53 19.31
C GLN A 12 -14.73 6.51 18.81
N VAL A 13 -14.22 5.67 19.71
CA VAL A 13 -13.35 4.54 19.34
C VAL A 13 -14.16 3.50 18.56
N GLU A 14 -15.35 3.15 19.04
CA GLU A 14 -16.28 2.28 18.34
C GLU A 14 -16.76 2.86 17.02
N GLN A 15 -16.98 4.18 16.91
CA GLN A 15 -17.31 4.82 15.65
C GLN A 15 -16.16 4.70 14.66
N ARG A 16 -14.91 4.98 15.07
CA ARG A 16 -13.74 4.77 14.21
C ARG A 16 -13.54 3.30 13.83
N LEU A 17 -13.79 2.36 14.74
CA LEU A 17 -13.72 0.92 14.46
C LEU A 17 -14.85 0.48 13.50
N ARG A 18 -16.05 1.02 13.64
CA ARG A 18 -17.18 0.80 12.72
C ARG A 18 -16.89 1.40 11.35
N ASP A 19 -16.37 2.61 11.27
CA ASP A 19 -15.99 3.26 10.01
C ASP A 19 -14.88 2.48 9.28
N GLN A 20 -13.89 1.99 10.03
CA GLN A 20 -12.85 1.09 9.52
C GLN A 20 -13.40 -0.27 9.09
N ALA A 21 -14.34 -0.84 9.84
CA ALA A 21 -14.99 -2.11 9.49
C ALA A 21 -15.89 -1.97 8.25
N PHE A 22 -16.60 -0.85 8.11
CA PHE A 22 -17.50 -0.57 6.99
C PHE A 22 -16.74 -0.27 5.69
N THR A 23 -15.60 0.44 5.78
CA THR A 23 -14.68 0.61 4.64
C THR A 23 -14.01 -0.72 4.26
N ASN A 24 -13.64 -1.56 5.22
CA ASN A 24 -13.05 -2.88 4.96
C ASN A 24 -14.01 -3.89 4.30
N GLN A 25 -15.32 -3.80 4.53
CA GLN A 25 -16.30 -4.74 3.97
C GLN A 25 -16.46 -4.66 2.44
N ASN A 26 -16.04 -3.57 1.80
CA ASN A 26 -16.13 -3.38 0.35
C ASN A 26 -14.77 -3.42 -0.37
N VAL A 27 -13.68 -3.75 0.34
CA VAL A 27 -12.36 -3.91 -0.30
C VAL A 27 -12.36 -5.23 -1.06
N LYS A 28 -12.54 -5.14 -2.38
CA LYS A 28 -12.41 -6.27 -3.28
C LYS A 28 -10.95 -6.45 -3.66
N TYR A 29 -10.41 -7.63 -3.43
CA TYR A 29 -9.11 -8.05 -3.92
C TYR A 29 -9.28 -8.83 -5.22
N THR A 30 -8.32 -8.70 -6.12
CA THR A 30 -8.25 -9.50 -7.35
C THR A 30 -6.81 -9.94 -7.61
N SER A 31 -6.65 -11.00 -8.39
CA SER A 31 -5.35 -11.36 -8.95
C SER A 31 -4.87 -10.23 -9.87
N GLY A 32 -3.66 -9.75 -9.61
CA GLY A 32 -3.06 -8.68 -10.39
C GLY A 32 -1.56 -8.64 -10.20
N TYR A 33 -0.99 -7.44 -10.29
CA TYR A 33 0.44 -7.20 -10.29
C TYR A 33 0.76 -5.94 -9.51
N ARG A 34 1.89 -5.97 -8.81
CA ARG A 34 2.54 -4.77 -8.29
C ARG A 34 3.95 -4.66 -8.83
N ILE A 35 4.48 -3.45 -8.83
CA ILE A 35 5.87 -3.21 -9.21
C ILE A 35 6.70 -3.22 -7.92
N ARG A 36 7.56 -4.22 -7.75
CA ARG A 36 8.57 -4.23 -6.69
C ARG A 36 9.69 -3.27 -7.08
N VAL A 37 9.95 -2.28 -6.24
CA VAL A 37 10.96 -1.24 -6.50
C VAL A 37 12.14 -1.30 -5.54
N TYR A 38 12.00 -2.03 -4.43
CA TYR A 38 13.08 -2.27 -3.50
C TYR A 38 12.95 -3.64 -2.85
N LEU A 39 14.09 -4.31 -2.69
CA LEU A 39 14.27 -5.53 -1.90
C LEU A 39 15.66 -5.44 -1.24
N GLY A 40 15.72 -5.35 0.08
CA GLY A 40 17.00 -5.20 0.78
C GLY A 40 16.88 -5.17 2.30
N LEU A 41 18.01 -5.07 2.97
CA LEU A 41 18.10 -5.08 4.44
C LEU A 41 17.90 -3.68 5.05
N GLU A 42 18.20 -2.63 4.29
CA GLU A 42 18.23 -1.27 4.79
C GLU A 42 16.88 -0.58 4.61
N ARG A 43 16.26 -0.16 5.72
CA ARG A 43 15.00 0.59 5.70
C ARG A 43 15.15 1.96 5.05
N GLU A 44 16.25 2.66 5.34
CA GLU A 44 16.49 4.03 4.85
C GLU A 44 16.60 4.09 3.33
N GLN A 45 17.20 3.08 2.71
CA GLN A 45 17.21 2.95 1.25
C GLN A 45 15.78 2.76 0.70
N ALA A 46 14.96 1.90 1.32
CA ALA A 46 13.57 1.71 0.92
C ALA A 46 12.77 3.02 1.01
N MET A 47 12.94 3.78 2.09
CA MET A 47 12.27 5.07 2.30
C MET A 47 12.74 6.15 1.32
N THR A 48 14.02 6.13 0.94
CA THR A 48 14.57 7.03 -0.06
C THR A 48 13.96 6.76 -1.43
N VAL A 49 13.91 5.49 -1.84
CA VAL A 49 13.22 5.07 -3.08
C VAL A 49 11.75 5.49 -3.03
N ARG A 50 11.02 5.16 -1.93
CA ARG A 50 9.61 5.52 -1.75
C ARG A 50 9.36 7.01 -2.01
N ARG A 51 10.13 7.90 -1.37
CA ARG A 51 9.99 9.35 -1.53
C ARG A 51 10.20 9.80 -2.98
N GLN A 52 11.19 9.22 -3.66
CA GLN A 52 11.46 9.54 -5.07
C GLN A 52 10.29 9.15 -5.98
N ILE A 53 9.66 7.99 -5.73
CA ILE A 53 8.54 7.52 -6.55
C ILE A 53 7.28 8.34 -6.27
N ILE A 54 6.88 8.45 -5.00
CA ILE A 54 5.65 9.14 -4.61
C ILE A 54 5.71 10.63 -4.91
N GLY A 55 6.88 11.26 -4.81
CA GLY A 55 7.06 12.65 -5.23
C GLY A 55 6.80 12.88 -6.73
N ARG A 56 6.89 11.85 -7.58
CA ARG A 56 6.62 11.92 -9.02
C ARG A 56 5.26 11.34 -9.41
N TYR A 57 4.77 10.36 -8.65
CA TYR A 57 3.52 9.66 -8.89
C TYR A 57 2.68 9.64 -7.60
N PRO A 58 2.11 10.78 -7.19
CA PRO A 58 1.37 10.89 -5.93
C PRO A 58 0.09 10.04 -5.90
N ASP A 59 -0.48 9.72 -7.07
CA ASP A 59 -1.70 8.91 -7.21
C ASP A 59 -1.43 7.39 -7.17
N GLU A 60 -0.15 6.99 -7.13
CA GLU A 60 0.21 5.58 -7.00
C GLU A 60 0.23 5.16 -5.53
N THR A 61 -0.37 4.02 -5.24
CA THR A 61 -0.35 3.39 -3.92
C THR A 61 1.03 2.81 -3.64
N ASP A 62 1.49 2.89 -2.40
CA ASP A 62 2.75 2.26 -1.98
C ASP A 62 2.56 1.30 -0.81
N TYR A 63 3.35 0.22 -0.82
CA TYR A 63 3.32 -0.81 0.20
C TYR A 63 4.73 -1.14 0.63
N LEU A 64 5.14 -0.60 1.78
CA LEU A 64 6.37 -1.01 2.45
C LEU A 64 6.06 -2.15 3.42
N THR A 65 6.68 -3.30 3.19
CA THR A 65 6.55 -4.49 4.05
C THR A 65 7.90 -4.89 4.60
N PHE A 66 7.91 -5.40 5.82
CA PHE A 66 9.07 -6.01 6.43
C PHE A 66 8.76 -7.47 6.71
N LYS A 67 9.46 -8.37 6.03
CA LYS A 67 9.44 -9.81 6.33
C LYS A 67 10.88 -10.21 6.54
N GLN A 68 11.20 -10.47 7.81
CA GLN A 68 12.56 -10.63 8.28
C GLN A 68 13.37 -11.58 7.36
N PRO A 69 14.60 -11.19 6.97
CA PRO A 69 15.33 -9.97 7.35
C PRO A 69 15.15 -8.78 6.38
N VAL A 70 14.22 -8.85 5.42
CA VAL A 70 14.19 -7.94 4.27
C VAL A 70 12.99 -6.99 4.26
N TYR A 71 13.24 -5.76 3.82
CA TYR A 71 12.24 -4.79 3.40
C TYR A 71 11.90 -4.99 1.92
N ARG A 72 10.62 -4.93 1.61
CA ARG A 72 10.10 -4.88 0.24
C ARG A 72 9.23 -3.66 0.07
N LEU A 73 9.46 -2.91 -1.00
CA LEU A 73 8.61 -1.80 -1.39
C LEU A 73 7.93 -2.14 -2.71
N TYR A 74 6.61 -2.03 -2.72
CA TYR A 74 5.77 -2.22 -3.89
C TYR A 74 5.01 -0.95 -4.24
N ILE A 75 4.76 -0.75 -5.52
CA ILE A 75 4.02 0.39 -6.06
C ILE A 75 2.89 -0.09 -6.96
N GLY A 76 1.75 0.58 -6.81
CA GLY A 76 0.56 0.43 -7.64
C GLY A 76 -0.23 -0.83 -7.33
N ASP A 77 -1.38 -0.92 -7.99
CA ASP A 77 -2.31 -2.05 -7.98
C ASP A 77 -2.80 -2.20 -9.42
N TYR A 78 -2.19 -3.12 -10.18
CA TYR A 78 -2.50 -3.31 -11.60
C TYR A 78 -3.28 -4.61 -11.79
N THR A 79 -4.45 -4.55 -12.39
CA THR A 79 -5.29 -5.75 -12.60
C THR A 79 -4.86 -6.53 -13.84
N THR A 80 -4.25 -5.86 -14.82
CA THR A 80 -3.76 -6.49 -16.04
C THR A 80 -2.23 -6.42 -16.17
N ARG A 81 -1.64 -7.43 -16.81
CA ARG A 81 -0.19 -7.47 -17.09
C ARG A 81 0.26 -6.31 -17.99
N LEU A 82 -0.61 -5.87 -18.90
CA LEU A 82 -0.32 -4.77 -19.83
C LEU A 82 -0.19 -3.42 -19.09
N GLU A 83 -1.13 -3.11 -18.20
CA GLU A 83 -1.05 -1.91 -17.36
C GLU A 83 0.18 -1.93 -16.45
N ALA A 84 0.44 -3.09 -15.84
CA ALA A 84 1.59 -3.29 -14.99
C ALA A 84 2.90 -3.09 -15.76
N ALA A 85 3.00 -3.59 -17.00
CA ALA A 85 4.15 -3.37 -17.87
C ALA A 85 4.37 -1.89 -18.20
N ARG A 86 3.29 -1.14 -18.46
CA ARG A 86 3.38 0.32 -18.68
C ARG A 86 3.85 1.05 -17.43
N GLY A 87 3.31 0.70 -16.26
CA GLY A 87 3.76 1.22 -14.97
C GLY A 87 5.25 0.93 -14.73
N LEU A 88 5.66 -0.32 -14.97
CA LEU A 88 7.04 -0.76 -14.82
C LEU A 88 8.00 0.06 -15.70
N THR A 89 7.66 0.29 -16.96
CA THR A 89 8.49 1.09 -17.87
C THR A 89 8.68 2.52 -17.35
N ARG A 90 7.63 3.15 -16.81
CA ARG A 90 7.74 4.48 -16.17
C ARG A 90 8.67 4.43 -14.96
N VAL A 91 8.51 3.44 -14.10
CA VAL A 91 9.32 3.30 -12.87
C VAL A 91 10.78 3.00 -13.16
N ARG A 92 11.07 2.20 -14.19
CA ARG A 92 12.44 1.82 -14.59
C ARG A 92 13.30 2.98 -15.06
N GLN A 93 12.71 4.12 -15.40
CA GLN A 93 13.47 5.33 -15.75
C GLN A 93 14.33 5.85 -14.59
N PHE A 94 13.99 5.51 -13.34
CA PHE A 94 14.72 5.96 -12.15
C PHE A 94 14.96 4.84 -11.12
N VAL A 95 14.25 3.71 -11.21
CA VAL A 95 14.57 2.47 -10.47
C VAL A 95 14.80 1.33 -11.46
N PRO A 96 16.01 1.17 -12.03
CA PRO A 96 16.28 0.16 -13.06
C PRO A 96 16.03 -1.29 -12.59
N LYS A 97 16.22 -1.55 -11.29
CA LYS A 97 16.01 -2.86 -10.65
C LYS A 97 14.53 -3.15 -10.34
N ALA A 98 13.60 -2.30 -10.77
CA ALA A 98 12.18 -2.55 -10.56
C ALA A 98 11.72 -3.76 -11.38
N GLU A 99 10.84 -4.55 -10.78
CA GLU A 99 10.34 -5.82 -11.31
C GLU A 99 8.84 -5.96 -11.07
N LEU A 100 8.17 -6.70 -11.95
CA LEU A 100 6.76 -7.03 -11.79
C LEU A 100 6.62 -8.28 -10.93
N GLU A 101 5.73 -8.21 -9.94
CA GLU A 101 5.35 -9.35 -9.12
C GLU A 101 3.84 -9.60 -9.21
N PRO A 102 3.40 -10.81 -9.59
CA PRO A 102 2.00 -11.19 -9.52
C PRO A 102 1.58 -11.33 -8.05
N MET A 103 0.53 -10.63 -7.64
CA MET A 103 -0.01 -10.68 -6.29
C MET A 103 -1.47 -10.24 -6.23
N GLN A 104 -2.09 -10.39 -5.07
CA GLN A 104 -3.41 -9.81 -4.83
C GLN A 104 -3.31 -8.29 -4.74
N VAL A 105 -4.15 -7.60 -5.49
CA VAL A 105 -4.20 -6.13 -5.57
C VAL A 105 -5.60 -5.64 -5.24
N LEU A 106 -5.71 -4.39 -4.79
CA LEU A 106 -7.00 -3.77 -4.53
C LEU A 106 -7.69 -3.43 -5.86
N LEU A 107 -8.93 -3.89 -6.03
CA LEU A 107 -9.75 -3.63 -7.23
C LEU A 107 -10.37 -2.23 -7.22
N ASN A 108 -10.75 -1.73 -6.04
CA ASN A 108 -11.40 -0.43 -5.89
C ASN A 108 -10.40 0.58 -5.32
N LYS A 109 -9.63 1.25 -6.19
CA LYS A 109 -9.00 2.53 -5.81
C LYS A 109 -10.15 3.51 -5.54
N VAL A 110 -10.37 3.90 -4.28
CA VAL A 110 -11.26 5.04 -4.01
C VAL A 110 -10.60 6.26 -4.67
N PRO A 111 -11.32 7.00 -5.53
CA PRO A 111 -10.78 8.19 -6.19
C PRO A 111 -10.42 9.29 -5.17
#